data_AF-A0A853R5Y5-F1
#
_entry.id   AF-A0A853R5Y5-F1
#
_cell.length_a   1.000
_cell.length_b   1.000
_cell.length_c   1.000
_cell.angle_alpha   90.00
_cell.angle_beta   90.00
_cell.angle_gamma   90.00
#
_symmetry.space_group_name_H-M   'P 1'
#
loop_
_entity.id
_entity.type
_entity.pdbx_description
1 polymer ?
#
loop_
_entity_poly.entity_id
_entity_poly.type
_entity_poly.pdbx_seq_one_letter_code
_entity_poly.pdbx_strand_id
1 'polypeptide(L)'
;MSENTRRSLIDALYELISEGKKVSIKSVADRAGLSHSIIYNRYPDLKCIIKDEQVKQTEQLKRDSDIAELEKLKIKLSSATRKNKKLEQEKSTDFPSLLAHIQQVYSMYDQLAEEHVEALNRLREIK
;
A
#
# COMPACT_ATOMS: atom_id res chain seq x y z
N MET A 1 30.45 2.32 45.95
CA MET A 1 30.45 1.20 44.97
C MET A 1 29.11 0.95 44.29
N SER A 2 27.95 1.04 44.97
CA SER A 2 26.63 0.73 44.38
C SER A 2 26.13 1.74 43.32
N GLU A 3 26.39 3.04 43.48
CA GLU A 3 25.89 4.06 42.55
C GLU A 3 26.57 4.06 41.18
N ASN A 4 27.87 3.72 41.10
CA ASN A 4 28.60 3.65 39.83
C ASN A 4 28.06 2.54 38.92
N THR A 5 27.69 1.38 39.50
CA THR A 5 27.06 0.28 38.74
C THR A 5 25.68 0.64 38.22
N ARG A 6 24.89 1.43 38.96
CA ARG A 6 23.58 1.90 38.50
C ARG A 6 23.71 2.89 37.34
N ARG A 7 24.64 3.85 37.44
CA ARG A 7 24.92 4.79 36.34
C ARG A 7 25.38 4.07 35.08
N SER A 8 26.31 3.12 35.22
CA SER A 8 26.81 2.34 34.08
C SER A 8 25.70 1.54 33.37
N LEU A 9 24.72 1.00 34.12
CA LEU A 9 23.56 0.32 33.52
C LEU A 9 22.61 1.29 32.80
N ILE A 10 22.42 2.50 33.34
CA ILE A 10 21.59 3.53 32.72
C ILE A 10 22.25 4.05 31.43
N ASP A 11 23.55 4.30 31.47
CA ASP A 11 24.32 4.75 30.31
C ASP A 11 24.31 3.66 29.21
N ALA A 12 24.50 2.39 29.58
CA ALA A 12 24.39 1.27 28.65
C ALA A 12 22.98 1.14 28.04
N LEU A 13 21.92 1.45 28.79
CA LEU A 13 20.56 1.48 28.28
C LEU A 13 20.38 2.61 27.25
N TYR A 14 20.83 3.82 27.56
CA TYR A 14 20.74 4.96 26.65
C TYR A 14 21.58 4.78 25.38
N GLU A 15 22.78 4.19 25.50
CA GLU A 15 23.57 3.82 24.33
C GLU A 15 22.81 2.86 23.42
N LEU A 16 22.22 1.80 23.96
CA LEU A 16 21.46 0.81 23.17
C LEU A 16 20.24 1.43 22.48
N ILE A 17 19.59 2.39 23.14
CA ILE A 17 18.48 3.16 22.55
C ILE A 17 19.00 4.04 21.40
N SER A 18 20.12 4.75 21.60
CA SER A 18 20.72 5.61 20.57
C SER A 18 21.25 4.85 19.35
N GLU A 19 21.78 3.63 19.57
CA GLU A 19 22.26 2.75 18.51
C GLU A 19 21.12 2.02 17.78
N GLY A 20 19.86 2.20 18.22
CA GLY A 20 18.69 1.52 17.66
C GLY A 20 18.72 0.00 17.84
N LYS A 21 19.52 -0.50 18.79
CA LYS A 21 19.65 -1.94 19.06
C LYS A 21 18.55 -2.43 19.99
N LYS A 22 18.25 -3.72 19.89
CA LYS A 22 17.21 -4.38 20.70
C LYS A 22 17.53 -4.28 22.18
N VAL A 23 16.75 -3.47 22.89
CA VAL A 23 16.85 -3.32 24.35
C VAL A 23 16.28 -4.57 25.00
N SER A 24 17.12 -5.28 25.76
CA SER A 24 16.70 -6.39 26.62
C SER A 24 17.56 -6.41 27.87
N ILE A 25 17.07 -7.05 28.93
CA ILE A 25 17.80 -7.16 30.20
C ILE A 25 19.18 -7.83 29.99
N LYS A 26 19.26 -8.81 29.09
CA LYS A 26 20.54 -9.43 28.69
C LYS A 26 21.42 -8.45 27.92
N SER A 27 20.87 -7.77 26.93
CA SER A 27 21.61 -6.79 26.11
C SER A 27 22.25 -5.69 26.96
N VAL A 28 21.48 -5.16 27.93
CA VAL A 28 21.93 -4.08 28.83
C VAL A 28 22.98 -4.61 29.82
N ALA A 29 22.78 -5.82 30.35
CA ALA A 29 23.75 -6.47 31.24
C ALA A 29 25.08 -6.79 30.53
N ASP A 30 25.02 -7.34 29.32
CA ASP A 30 26.19 -7.66 28.50
C ASP A 30 26.96 -6.38 28.12
N ARG A 31 26.24 -5.31 27.78
CA ARG A 31 26.84 -4.00 27.45
C ARG A 31 27.51 -3.33 28.66
N ALA A 32 26.93 -3.47 29.85
CA ALA A 32 27.52 -2.97 31.09
C ALA A 32 28.59 -3.90 31.68
N GLY A 33 28.83 -5.08 31.10
CA GLY A 33 29.77 -6.09 31.61
C GLY A 33 29.35 -6.68 32.96
N LEU A 34 28.05 -6.66 33.28
CA LEU A 34 27.48 -7.09 34.55
C LEU A 34 26.62 -8.34 34.39
N SER A 35 26.51 -9.13 35.45
CA SER A 35 25.58 -10.26 35.46
C SER A 35 24.13 -9.77 35.46
N HIS A 36 23.28 -10.40 34.63
CA HIS A 36 21.85 -10.12 34.57
C HIS A 36 21.16 -10.26 35.94
N SER A 37 21.69 -11.11 36.84
CA SER A 37 21.18 -11.28 38.20
C SER A 37 21.24 -10.00 39.04
N ILE A 38 22.18 -9.08 38.74
CA ILE A 38 22.30 -7.79 39.43
C ILE A 38 21.08 -6.90 39.12
N ILE A 39 20.58 -6.93 37.89
CA ILE A 39 19.39 -6.17 37.49
C ILE A 39 18.15 -6.75 38.19
N TYR A 40 18.03 -8.06 38.29
CA TYR A 40 16.89 -8.70 38.98
C TYR A 40 16.91 -8.48 40.51
N ASN A 41 18.08 -8.54 41.14
CA ASN A 41 18.19 -8.54 42.60
C ASN A 41 18.45 -7.14 43.22
N ARG A 42 19.17 -6.25 42.53
CA ARG A 42 19.52 -4.93 43.09
C ARG A 42 18.72 -3.77 42.51
N TYR A 43 18.24 -3.87 41.28
CA TYR A 43 17.57 -2.76 40.59
C TYR A 43 16.29 -3.20 39.86
N PRO A 44 15.25 -3.59 40.61
CA PRO A 44 13.96 -4.01 40.03
C PRO A 44 13.24 -2.85 39.30
N ASP A 45 13.54 -1.61 39.66
CA ASP A 45 13.10 -0.41 38.97
C ASP A 45 13.69 -0.30 37.56
N LEU A 46 14.99 -0.59 37.40
CA LEU A 46 15.63 -0.62 36.09
C LEU A 46 15.05 -1.70 35.17
N LYS A 47 14.67 -2.85 35.75
CA LYS A 47 13.98 -3.92 35.03
C LYS A 47 12.64 -3.45 34.43
N CYS A 48 11.88 -2.64 35.16
CA CYS A 48 10.63 -2.08 34.64
C CYS A 48 10.92 -1.13 33.47
N ILE A 49 11.87 -0.22 33.62
CA ILE A 49 12.25 0.73 32.57
C ILE A 49 12.70 0.00 31.29
N ILE A 50 13.56 -1.02 31.42
CA ILE A 50 14.04 -1.83 30.28
C ILE A 50 12.88 -2.54 29.57
N LYS A 51 11.91 -3.06 30.33
CA LYS A 51 10.73 -3.72 29.75
C LYS A 51 9.82 -2.74 29.01
N ASP A 52 9.55 -1.59 29.62
CA ASP A 52 8.70 -0.56 29.00
C ASP A 52 9.33 -0.07 27.69
N GLU A 53 10.65 0.13 27.68
CA GLU A 53 11.36 0.55 26.49
C GLU A 53 11.41 -0.53 25.41
N GLN A 54 11.51 -1.80 25.80
CA GLN A 54 11.39 -2.93 24.89
C GLN A 54 10.00 -3.01 24.22
N VAL A 55 8.93 -2.73 24.99
CA VAL A 55 7.56 -2.66 24.46
C VAL A 55 7.44 -1.52 23.46
N LYS A 56 7.90 -0.32 23.81
CA LYS A 56 7.90 0.85 22.91
C LYS A 56 8.66 0.60 21.62
N GLN A 57 9.85 -0.01 21.67
CA GLN A 57 10.60 -0.36 20.45
C GLN A 57 9.81 -1.32 19.56
N THR A 58 9.14 -2.30 20.16
CA THR A 58 8.33 -3.29 19.41
C THR A 58 7.10 -2.63 18.79
N GLU A 59 6.45 -1.72 19.50
CA GLU A 59 5.33 -0.93 18.99
C GLU A 59 5.78 0.01 17.87
N GLN A 60 6.95 0.65 18.00
CA GLN A 60 7.50 1.51 16.97
C GLN A 60 7.79 0.73 15.68
N LEU A 61 8.44 -0.44 15.79
CA LEU A 61 8.70 -1.31 14.64
C LEU A 61 7.41 -1.77 13.94
N LYS A 62 6.36 -2.07 14.71
CA LYS A 62 5.05 -2.38 14.14
C LYS A 62 4.47 -1.18 13.39
N ARG A 63 4.48 0.00 14.00
CA ARG A 63 3.99 1.24 13.36
C ARG A 63 4.75 1.52 12.06
N ASP A 64 6.07 1.38 12.05
CA ASP A 64 6.89 1.61 10.86
C ASP A 64 6.57 0.58 9.76
N SER A 65 6.35 -0.69 10.14
CA SER A 65 5.88 -1.73 9.22
C SER A 65 4.51 -1.40 8.64
N ASP A 66 3.56 -0.99 9.48
CA ASP A 66 2.20 -0.63 9.08
C ASP A 66 2.20 0.57 8.13
N ILE A 67 3.05 1.57 8.39
CA ILE A 67 3.23 2.73 7.50
C ILE A 67 3.78 2.29 6.14
N ALA A 68 4.78 1.40 6.13
CA ALA A 68 5.35 0.88 4.88
C ALA A 68 4.33 0.06 4.07
N GLU A 69 3.46 -0.70 4.75
CA GLU A 69 2.35 -1.41 4.11
C GLU A 69 1.29 -0.46 3.55
N LEU A 70 0.90 0.56 4.32
CA LEU A 70 -0.04 1.59 3.87
C LEU A 70 0.49 2.34 2.64
N GLU A 71 1.78 2.65 2.59
CA GLU A 71 2.39 3.31 1.45
C GLU A 71 2.37 2.41 0.20
N LYS A 72 2.71 1.13 0.35
CA LYS A 72 2.59 0.14 -0.74
C LYS A 72 1.15 0.02 -1.24
N LEU A 73 0.17 -0.02 -0.32
CA LEU A 73 -1.25 -0.08 -0.66
C LEU A 73 -1.71 1.18 -1.39
N LYS A 74 -1.28 2.36 -0.94
CA LYS A 74 -1.58 3.65 -1.59
C LYS A 74 -1.04 3.70 -3.02
N ILE A 75 0.19 3.23 -3.24
CA ILE A 75 0.79 3.15 -4.58
C ILE A 75 -0.03 2.20 -5.47
N LYS A 76 -0.36 0.99 -4.98
CA LYS A 76 -1.18 0.02 -5.73
C LYS A 76 -2.55 0.60 -6.09
N LEU A 77 -3.23 1.23 -5.15
CA LEU A 77 -4.54 1.85 -5.37
C LEU A 77 -4.45 2.96 -6.43
N SER A 78 -3.44 3.83 -6.35
CA SER A 78 -3.23 4.88 -7.35
C SER A 78 -2.96 4.33 -8.76
N SER A 79 -2.28 3.20 -8.86
CA SER A 79 -2.03 2.54 -10.15
C SER A 79 -3.29 1.90 -10.71
N ALA A 80 -4.12 1.29 -9.85
CA ALA A 80 -5.38 0.66 -10.23
C ALA A 80 -6.40 1.70 -10.68
N THR A 81 -6.53 2.82 -9.96
CA THR A 81 -7.44 3.92 -10.34
C THR A 81 -7.05 4.54 -11.67
N ARG A 82 -5.75 4.73 -11.94
CA ARG A 82 -5.28 5.19 -13.26
C ARG A 82 -5.64 4.20 -14.37
N LYS A 83 -5.47 2.90 -14.16
CA LYS A 83 -5.85 1.87 -15.14
C LYS A 83 -7.35 1.84 -15.39
N ASN A 84 -8.17 1.87 -14.33
CA ASN A 84 -9.62 1.95 -14.48
C ASN A 84 -10.06 3.20 -15.23
N LYS A 85 -9.49 4.37 -14.93
CA LYS A 85 -9.84 5.60 -15.65
C LYS A 85 -9.53 5.51 -17.16
N LYS A 86 -8.42 4.86 -17.54
CA LYS A 86 -8.08 4.62 -18.95
C LYS A 86 -9.07 3.66 -19.61
N LEU A 87 -9.39 2.55 -18.96
CA LEU A 87 -10.35 1.56 -19.46
C LEU A 87 -11.75 2.16 -19.64
N GLU A 88 -12.19 3.02 -18.71
CA GLU A 88 -13.47 3.73 -18.83
C GLU A 88 -13.45 4.72 -20.01
N GLN A 89 -12.33 5.42 -20.25
CA GLN A 89 -12.20 6.28 -21.42
C GLN A 89 -12.21 5.50 -22.74
N GLU A 90 -11.49 4.38 -22.82
CA GLU A 90 -11.48 3.50 -24.00
C GLU A 90 -12.90 2.97 -24.29
N LYS A 91 -13.59 2.43 -23.28
CA LYS A 91 -14.99 1.98 -23.41
C LYS A 91 -15.94 3.09 -23.86
N SER A 92 -15.78 4.31 -23.31
CA SER A 92 -16.63 5.44 -23.68
C SER A 92 -16.44 5.89 -25.12
N THR A 93 -15.31 5.56 -25.76
CA THR A 93 -15.00 6.00 -27.13
C THR A 93 -15.32 4.90 -28.15
N ASP A 94 -15.03 3.64 -27.79
CA ASP A 94 -15.22 2.50 -28.69
C ASP A 94 -16.70 2.17 -28.89
N PHE A 95 -17.52 2.23 -27.84
CA PHE A 95 -18.93 1.85 -27.93
C PHE A 95 -19.76 2.79 -28.84
N PRO A 96 -19.67 4.13 -28.71
CA PRO A 96 -20.36 5.03 -29.64
C PRO A 96 -19.85 4.92 -31.08
N SER A 97 -18.55 4.71 -31.28
CA SER A 97 -17.97 4.53 -32.61
C SER A 97 -18.52 3.27 -33.29
N LEU A 98 -18.60 2.15 -32.56
CA LEU A 98 -19.19 0.92 -33.05
C LEU A 98 -20.68 1.07 -33.36
N LEU A 99 -21.43 1.74 -32.47
CA LEU A 99 -22.86 2.00 -32.67
C LEU A 99 -23.12 2.86 -33.91
N ALA A 100 -22.32 3.92 -34.11
CA ALA A 100 -22.41 4.77 -35.30
C ALA A 100 -22.12 3.98 -36.58
N HIS A 101 -21.15 3.06 -36.55
CA HIS A 101 -20.86 2.22 -37.71
C HIS A 101 -22.02 1.26 -38.04
N ILE A 102 -22.63 0.66 -37.01
CA ILE A 102 -23.82 -0.19 -37.19
C ILE A 102 -24.97 0.62 -37.80
N GLN A 103 -25.22 1.84 -37.31
CA GLN A 103 -26.25 2.72 -37.86
C GLN A 103 -25.99 3.08 -39.32
N GLN A 104 -24.73 3.31 -39.70
CA GLN A 104 -24.36 3.56 -41.09
C GLN A 104 -24.71 2.37 -41.99
N VAL A 105 -24.40 1.14 -41.57
CA VAL A 105 -24.72 -0.07 -42.34
C VAL A 105 -26.23 -0.23 -42.55
N TYR A 106 -27.04 0.03 -41.51
CA TYR A 106 -28.50 0.00 -41.65
C TYR A 106 -29.01 1.08 -42.60
N SER A 107 -28.52 2.31 -42.48
CA SER A 107 -28.90 3.39 -43.39
C SER A 107 -28.54 3.08 -44.84
N MET A 108 -27.40 2.44 -45.10
CA MET A 108 -27.01 2.02 -46.45
C MET A 108 -27.92 0.91 -46.99
N TYR A 109 -28.37 0.00 -46.12
CA TYR A 109 -29.31 -1.04 -46.52
C TYR A 109 -30.68 -0.46 -46.88
N ASP A 110 -31.17 0.50 -46.09
CA ASP A 110 -32.43 1.19 -46.37
C ASP A 110 -32.36 1.95 -47.70
N GLN A 111 -31.25 2.65 -47.97
CA GLN A 111 -31.02 3.31 -49.26
C GLN A 111 -31.03 2.33 -50.43
N LEU A 112 -30.35 1.20 -50.32
CA LEU A 112 -30.33 0.18 -51.37
C LEU A 112 -31.73 -0.42 -51.62
N ALA A 113 -32.51 -0.60 -50.55
CA ALA A 113 -33.89 -1.08 -50.66
C ALA A 113 -34.79 -0.05 -51.38
N GLU A 114 -34.63 1.24 -51.09
CA GLU A 114 -35.32 2.32 -51.80
C GLU A 114 -34.93 2.36 -53.29
N GLU A 115 -33.64 2.31 -53.61
CA GLU A 115 -33.15 2.27 -55.00
C GLU A 115 -33.72 1.08 -55.77
N HIS A 116 -33.80 -0.09 -55.12
CA HIS A 116 -34.38 -1.29 -55.72
C HIS A 116 -35.88 -1.11 -56.02
N VAL A 117 -36.64 -0.50 -55.11
CA VAL A 117 -38.06 -0.20 -55.33
C VAL A 117 -38.24 0.82 -56.46
N GLU A 118 -37.43 1.87 -56.48
CA GLU A 118 -37.47 2.89 -57.52
C GLU A 118 -37.15 2.31 -58.90
N ALA A 119 -36.13 1.45 -59.00
CA ALA A 119 -35.77 0.74 -60.23
C ALA A 119 -36.92 -0.15 -60.74
N LEU A 120 -37.60 -0.89 -59.84
CA LEU A 120 -38.76 -1.71 -60.20
C LEU A 120 -39.93 -0.86 -60.71
N ASN A 121 -40.20 0.29 -60.08
CA ASN A 121 -41.25 1.20 -60.54
C ASN A 121 -40.95 1.75 -61.94
N ARG A 122 -39.70 2.17 -62.22
CA ARG A 122 -39.29 2.62 -63.56
C ARG A 122 -39.45 1.52 -64.62
N LEU A 123 -39.10 0.28 -64.30
CA LEU A 123 -39.29 -0.86 -65.22
C LEU A 123 -40.77 -1.13 -65.52
N ARG A 124 -41.66 -0.89 -64.56
CA ARG A 124 -43.09 -1.04 -64.73
C ARG A 124 -43.69 0.05 -65.63
N GLU A 125 -43.18 1.28 -65.57
CA GLU A 125 -43.67 2.40 -66.39
C GLU A 125 -43.24 2.29 -67.88
N ILE A 126 -42.19 1.53 -68.17
CA ILE A 126 -41.68 1.30 -69.54
C ILE A 126 -42.46 0.17 -70.26
N LYS A 127 -43.28 -0.59 -69.53
CA LYS A 127 -44.01 -1.76 -70.04
C LYS A 127 -45.48 -1.44 -70.32
#